data_AF-A0A9D4V3K1-F1
#
_entry.id   AF-A0A9D4V3K1-F1
#
_cell.length_a   1.000
_cell.length_b   1.000
_cell.length_c   1.000
_cell.angle_alpha   90.00
_cell.angle_beta   90.00
_cell.angle_gamma   90.00
#
_symmetry.space_group_name_H-M   'P 1'
#
loop_
_entity.id
_entity.type
_entity.pdbx_description
1 polymer ?
#
loop_
_entity_poly.entity_id
_entity_poly.type
_entity_poly.pdbx_seq_one_letter_code
_entity_poly.pdbx_strand_id
1 'polypeptide(L)'
;MILGNDEVRGYELDEDRHFLPATNVGYQDALANKKYISTESSPKAYIEFQGTKVGTKPAPAVTSFSSRGPNPITPEILKPYITAPGLNILAAWTDLVFPGSIRKAIEFNIISGTSMSCPHVVGVTALLKAAHPTWSPAAIRSALMTSARPSQLTRPDKRSQIWRL
;
A
#
# COMPACT_ATOMS: atom_id res chain seq x y z
N MET A 1 -19.98 1.80 10.25
CA MET A 1 -19.38 3.09 9.88
C MET A 1 -18.76 2.97 8.50
N ILE A 2 -19.02 3.91 7.58
CA ILE A 2 -18.40 3.90 6.24
C ILE A 2 -17.45 5.09 6.18
N LEU A 3 -16.17 4.81 5.95
CA LEU A 3 -15.11 5.80 5.88
C LEU A 3 -14.75 6.02 4.42
N GLY A 4 -14.93 7.25 3.95
CA GLY A 4 -14.61 7.63 2.59
C GLY A 4 -13.21 8.22 2.49
N ASN A 5 -12.43 7.77 1.52
CA ASN A 5 -11.15 8.39 1.19
C ASN A 5 -11.30 9.83 0.74
N ASP A 6 -10.23 10.61 0.94
CA ASP A 6 -10.02 11.89 0.27
C ASP A 6 -9.55 11.68 -1.19
N GLU A 7 -9.45 12.77 -1.95
CA GLU A 7 -9.00 12.73 -3.34
C GLU A 7 -7.56 12.16 -3.46
N VAL A 8 -6.70 12.38 -2.47
CA VAL A 8 -5.28 11.98 -2.49
C VAL A 8 -5.11 10.47 -2.36
N ARG A 9 -5.91 9.83 -1.49
CA ARG A 9 -5.95 8.37 -1.34
C ARG A 9 -6.69 7.70 -2.49
N GLY A 10 -7.62 8.39 -3.15
CA GLY A 10 -8.26 7.90 -4.37
C GLY A 10 -8.93 6.53 -4.16
N TYR A 11 -8.54 5.53 -4.96
CA TYR A 11 -9.06 4.15 -4.86
C TYR A 11 -8.29 3.24 -3.87
N GLU A 12 -7.26 3.74 -3.19
CA GLU A 12 -6.46 2.95 -2.25
C GLU A 12 -7.30 2.49 -1.05
N LEU A 13 -7.29 1.20 -0.76
CA LEU A 13 -7.99 0.67 0.42
C LEU A 13 -6.93 0.16 1.39
N ASP A 14 -6.59 1.01 2.36
CA ASP A 14 -5.68 0.66 3.46
C ASP A 14 -6.45 -0.02 4.60
N GLU A 15 -5.75 -0.86 5.36
CA GLU A 15 -6.34 -1.47 6.54
C GLU A 15 -6.57 -0.40 7.60
N ASP A 16 -7.80 -0.29 8.09
CA ASP A 16 -8.10 0.53 9.25
C ASP A 16 -8.94 -0.28 10.23
N ARG A 17 -8.55 -0.23 11.49
CA ARG A 17 -9.12 -1.05 12.55
C ARG A 17 -10.03 -0.21 13.41
N HIS A 18 -11.26 -0.67 13.52
CA HIS A 18 -12.28 0.00 14.30
C HIS A 18 -12.90 -0.95 15.32
N PHE A 19 -13.27 -0.40 16.47
CA PHE A 19 -14.00 -1.13 17.51
C PHE A 19 -15.43 -1.47 17.07
N LEU A 20 -16.02 -0.65 16.20
CA LEU A 20 -17.33 -0.86 15.61
C LEU A 20 -17.18 -1.39 14.18
N PRO A 21 -18.16 -2.17 13.66
CA PRO A 21 -18.15 -2.59 12.27
C PRO A 21 -18.00 -1.40 11.32
N ALA A 22 -16.93 -1.41 10.53
CA ALA A 22 -16.58 -0.33 9.64
C ALA A 22 -15.94 -0.83 8.35
N THR A 23 -16.01 -0.01 7.30
CA THR A 23 -15.38 -0.28 6.01
C THR A 23 -14.83 1.01 5.40
N ASN A 24 -13.66 0.91 4.77
CA ASN A 24 -13.10 1.97 3.93
C ASN A 24 -13.64 1.83 2.50
N VAL A 25 -13.91 2.96 1.85
CA VAL A 25 -14.31 3.03 0.45
C VAL A 25 -13.49 4.09 -0.30
N GLY A 26 -13.28 3.88 -1.60
CA GLY A 26 -12.53 4.81 -2.43
C GLY A 26 -13.24 6.16 -2.56
N TYR A 27 -12.51 7.19 -3.01
CA TYR A 27 -13.01 8.56 -3.10
C TYR A 27 -14.29 8.68 -3.95
N GLN A 28 -14.35 7.96 -5.08
CA GLN A 28 -15.53 8.00 -5.96
C GLN A 28 -16.77 7.37 -5.30
N ASP A 29 -16.58 6.27 -4.58
CA ASP A 29 -17.65 5.60 -3.83
C ASP A 29 -18.10 6.45 -2.64
N ALA A 30 -17.17 7.15 -1.99
CA ALA A 30 -17.48 8.11 -0.93
C ALA A 30 -18.38 9.25 -1.43
N LEU A 31 -18.09 9.80 -2.62
CA LEU A 31 -18.93 10.81 -3.25
C LEU A 31 -20.32 10.25 -3.60
N ALA A 32 -20.39 9.02 -4.13
CA ALA A 32 -21.65 8.35 -4.42
C ALA A 32 -22.49 8.13 -3.14
N ASN A 33 -21.86 7.68 -2.05
CA ASN A 33 -22.50 7.52 -0.75
C ASN A 33 -23.01 8.85 -0.17
N LYS A 34 -22.21 9.92 -0.29
CA LYS A 34 -22.61 11.26 0.15
C LYS A 34 -23.84 11.76 -0.64
N LYS A 35 -23.86 11.51 -1.95
CA LYS A 35 -25.02 11.82 -2.80
C LYS A 35 -26.25 11.03 -2.35
N TYR A 36 -26.13 9.72 -2.15
CA TYR A 36 -27.23 8.85 -1.68
C TYR A 36 -27.84 9.38 -0.37
N ILE A 37 -27.02 9.72 0.62
CA ILE A 37 -27.47 10.26 1.90
C ILE A 37 -28.24 11.58 1.73
N SER A 38 -27.83 12.44 0.79
CA SER A 38 -28.49 13.72 0.55
C SER A 38 -29.82 13.63 -0.20
N THR A 39 -30.04 12.55 -0.93
CA THR A 39 -31.23 12.38 -1.79
C THR A 39 -32.30 11.50 -1.17
N GLU A 40 -31.93 10.62 -0.24
CA GLU A 40 -32.85 9.67 0.37
C GLU A 40 -33.40 10.21 1.70
N SER A 41 -34.69 10.00 1.93
CA SER A 41 -35.41 10.49 3.11
C SER A 41 -35.04 9.73 4.39
N SER A 42 -34.65 8.46 4.28
CA SER A 42 -34.21 7.60 5.37
C SER A 42 -33.11 6.64 4.89
N PRO A 43 -31.88 7.13 4.67
CA PRO A 43 -30.80 6.31 4.11
C PRO A 43 -30.41 5.18 5.06
N LYS A 44 -30.27 3.97 4.52
CA LYS A 44 -29.86 2.76 5.25
C LYS A 44 -28.79 2.01 4.46
N ALA A 45 -27.86 1.38 5.17
CA ALA A 45 -26.81 0.57 4.58
C ALA A 45 -26.46 -0.60 5.52
N TYR A 46 -25.95 -1.68 4.94
CA TYR A 46 -25.39 -2.82 5.67
C TYR A 46 -23.95 -3.07 5.18
N ILE A 47 -23.11 -3.57 6.08
CA ILE A 47 -21.74 -3.97 5.76
C ILE A 47 -21.73 -5.49 5.74
N GLU A 48 -21.36 -6.06 4.59
CA GLU A 48 -21.22 -7.50 4.40
C GLU A 48 -19.75 -7.87 4.21
N PHE A 49 -19.28 -8.88 4.93
CA PHE A 49 -17.93 -9.39 4.78
C PHE A 49 -17.87 -10.44 3.66
N GLN A 50 -17.12 -10.15 2.61
CA GLN A 50 -16.99 -11.02 1.44
C GLN A 50 -15.63 -11.75 1.36
N GLY A 51 -14.85 -11.74 2.44
CA GLY A 51 -13.49 -12.30 2.45
C GLY A 51 -12.48 -11.48 1.64
N THR A 52 -11.28 -12.03 1.46
CA THR A 52 -10.20 -11.41 0.69
C THR A 52 -10.42 -11.62 -0.81
N LYS A 53 -10.55 -10.52 -1.56
CA LYS A 53 -10.60 -10.55 -3.03
C LYS A 53 -9.19 -10.35 -3.61
N VAL A 54 -8.78 -11.24 -4.49
CA VAL A 54 -7.49 -11.19 -5.21
C VAL A 54 -7.69 -10.77 -6.66
N GLY A 55 -6.63 -10.31 -7.32
CA GLY A 55 -6.69 -9.89 -8.73
C GLY A 55 -7.38 -8.53 -8.96
N THR A 56 -7.42 -7.69 -7.93
CA THR A 56 -7.93 -6.32 -8.04
C THR A 56 -7.08 -5.50 -9.01
N LYS A 57 -7.74 -4.59 -9.75
CA LYS A 57 -7.09 -3.70 -10.70
C LYS A 57 -7.41 -2.24 -10.37
N PRO A 58 -6.46 -1.32 -10.55
CA PRO A 58 -5.09 -1.56 -11.03
C PRO A 58 -4.15 -2.08 -9.91
N ALA A 59 -3.29 -3.05 -10.23
CA ALA A 59 -2.23 -3.53 -9.37
C ALA A 59 -1.03 -4.00 -10.21
N PRO A 60 0.23 -3.71 -9.81
CA PRO A 60 0.62 -2.92 -8.64
C PRO A 60 0.43 -1.40 -8.87
N ALA A 61 0.23 -0.66 -7.78
CA ALA A 61 0.12 0.80 -7.76
C ALA A 61 1.00 1.37 -6.64
N VAL A 62 1.54 2.58 -6.82
CA VAL A 62 2.29 3.27 -5.74
C VAL A 62 1.30 3.87 -4.76
N THR A 63 1.44 3.55 -3.48
CA THR A 63 0.54 4.04 -2.44
C THR A 63 0.62 5.56 -2.25
N SER A 64 -0.45 6.16 -1.76
CA SER A 64 -0.51 7.61 -1.51
C SER A 64 0.54 8.04 -0.48
N PHE A 65 0.78 7.22 0.55
CA PHE A 65 1.74 7.49 1.62
C PHE A 65 3.21 7.29 1.22
N SER A 66 3.51 6.64 0.10
CA SER A 66 4.90 6.42 -0.32
C SER A 66 5.58 7.76 -0.62
N SER A 67 6.73 8.01 0.01
CA SER A 67 7.57 9.17 -0.29
C SER A 67 8.02 9.15 -1.74
N ARG A 68 8.23 10.35 -2.30
CA ARG A 68 8.51 10.58 -3.71
C ARG A 68 9.82 11.35 -3.86
N GLY A 69 10.51 11.12 -4.97
CA GLY A 69 11.63 11.95 -5.38
C GLY A 69 11.19 13.28 -6.00
N PRO A 70 12.14 14.08 -6.51
CA PRO A 70 13.57 13.76 -6.62
C PRO A 70 14.31 13.79 -5.27
N ASN A 71 15.56 13.32 -5.25
CA ASN A 71 16.40 13.39 -4.06
C ASN A 71 16.72 14.87 -3.74
N PRO A 72 16.36 15.38 -2.55
CA PRO A 72 16.55 16.80 -2.23
C PRO A 72 18.01 17.18 -1.98
N ILE A 73 18.90 16.22 -1.72
CA ILE A 73 20.32 16.46 -1.43
C ILE A 73 21.15 16.42 -2.72
N THR A 74 20.86 15.46 -3.59
CA THR A 74 21.59 15.27 -4.85
C THR A 74 20.58 14.95 -5.95
N PRO A 75 19.98 15.99 -6.56
CA PRO A 75 18.91 15.84 -7.56
C PRO A 75 19.28 14.97 -8.76
N GLU A 76 20.56 14.87 -9.09
CA GLU A 76 21.10 14.04 -10.17
C GLU A 76 20.97 12.53 -9.88
N ILE A 77 20.74 12.14 -8.62
CA ILE A 77 20.54 10.76 -8.19
C ILE A 77 19.05 10.51 -7.91
N LEU A 78 18.37 9.86 -8.86
CA LEU A 78 16.94 9.56 -8.77
C LEU A 78 16.58 8.65 -7.58
N LYS A 79 15.48 8.99 -6.88
CA LYS A 79 14.89 8.22 -5.78
C LYS A 79 13.37 8.18 -5.94
N PRO A 80 12.68 7.13 -5.46
CA PRO A 80 13.21 5.87 -4.92
C PRO A 80 13.82 4.97 -6.02
N TYR A 81 14.53 3.91 -5.62
CA TYR A 81 15.24 3.03 -6.57
C TYR A 81 14.42 1.84 -7.08
N ILE A 82 13.53 1.30 -6.26
CA ILE A 82 12.70 0.14 -6.57
C ILE A 82 11.43 0.20 -5.70
N THR A 83 10.34 -0.43 -6.16
CA THR A 83 9.10 -0.58 -5.41
C THR A 83 8.88 -2.05 -5.03
N ALA A 84 8.19 -2.29 -3.92
CA ALA A 84 7.84 -3.63 -3.44
C ALA A 84 6.52 -3.58 -2.65
N PRO A 85 5.81 -4.71 -2.46
CA PRO A 85 4.54 -4.75 -1.74
C PRO A 85 4.65 -4.16 -0.33
N GLY A 86 3.79 -3.21 0.01
CA GLY A 86 3.79 -2.55 1.31
C GLY A 86 2.42 -2.02 1.76
N LEU A 87 1.34 -2.41 1.07
CA LEU A 87 -0.03 -2.09 1.46
C LEU A 87 -0.72 -3.39 1.90
N ASN A 88 -1.39 -3.39 3.05
CA ASN A 88 -2.11 -4.53 3.61
C ASN A 88 -1.24 -5.80 3.72
N ILE A 89 -0.04 -5.69 4.30
CA ILE A 89 0.88 -6.82 4.43
C ILE A 89 0.61 -7.59 5.72
N LEU A 90 0.24 -8.85 5.60
CA LEU A 90 0.10 -9.79 6.71
C LEU A 90 1.48 -10.29 7.16
N ALA A 91 1.82 -10.10 8.44
CA ALA A 91 3.06 -10.58 9.04
C ALA A 91 2.85 -10.99 10.50
N ALA A 92 3.82 -11.69 11.09
CA ALA A 92 3.80 -12.07 12.50
C ALA A 92 3.75 -10.84 13.42
N TRP A 93 3.11 -11.00 14.57
CA TRP A 93 2.94 -9.95 15.56
C TRP A 93 3.13 -10.47 16.97
N THR A 94 3.63 -9.61 17.85
CA THR A 94 3.83 -9.96 19.26
C THR A 94 2.53 -9.85 20.04
N ASP A 95 2.32 -10.77 20.97
CA ASP A 95 1.24 -10.74 21.96
C ASP A 95 1.45 -9.67 23.05
N LEU A 96 2.66 -9.11 23.16
CA LEU A 96 3.01 -8.07 24.12
C LEU A 96 2.45 -6.69 23.75
N VAL A 97 2.12 -6.47 22.47
CA VAL A 97 1.63 -5.18 21.96
C VAL A 97 0.31 -5.38 21.27
N PHE A 98 -0.74 -4.81 21.85
CA PHE A 98 -2.07 -4.89 21.24
C PHE A 98 -2.14 -4.09 19.93
N PRO A 99 -2.71 -4.66 18.87
CA PRO A 99 -2.88 -4.00 17.58
C PRO A 99 -3.93 -2.88 17.66
N GLY A 100 -3.47 -1.63 17.75
CA GLY A 100 -4.36 -0.46 17.79
C GLY A 100 -5.32 -0.51 18.99
N SER A 101 -6.61 -0.32 18.75
CA SER A 101 -7.63 -0.28 19.81
C SER A 101 -8.16 -1.66 20.23
N ILE A 102 -7.70 -2.75 19.59
CA ILE A 102 -8.19 -4.10 19.88
C ILE A 102 -7.34 -4.71 20.99
N ARG A 103 -7.89 -4.82 22.19
CA ARG A 103 -7.25 -5.45 23.37
C ARG A 103 -7.30 -6.99 23.30
N LYS A 104 -6.84 -7.56 22.19
CA LYS A 104 -6.75 -9.01 22.00
C LYS A 104 -5.37 -9.36 21.46
N ALA A 105 -4.74 -10.36 22.05
CA ALA A 105 -3.52 -10.93 21.51
C ALA A 105 -3.81 -11.54 20.13
N ILE A 106 -2.96 -11.21 19.16
CA ILE A 106 -3.01 -11.76 17.80
C ILE A 106 -1.60 -12.20 17.41
N GLU A 107 -1.51 -13.33 16.72
CA GLU A 107 -0.22 -13.88 16.25
C GLU A 107 0.21 -13.25 14.91
N PHE A 108 -0.75 -12.71 14.16
CA PHE A 108 -0.52 -12.10 12.85
C PHE A 108 -1.30 -10.81 12.72
N ASN A 109 -0.67 -9.82 12.12
CA ASN A 109 -1.18 -8.48 11.95
C ASN A 109 -1.04 -8.06 10.48
N ILE A 110 -2.06 -7.39 9.95
CA ILE A 110 -2.01 -6.70 8.65
C ILE A 110 -1.64 -5.25 8.91
N ILE A 111 -0.55 -4.77 8.30
CA ILE A 111 -0.16 -3.37 8.35
C ILE A 111 0.39 -2.88 7.00
N SER A 112 0.28 -1.57 6.79
CA SER A 112 0.81 -0.85 5.64
C SER A 112 2.01 0.03 5.99
N GLY A 113 2.90 0.20 5.02
CA GLY A 113 4.02 1.13 5.08
C GLY A 113 5.17 0.75 4.16
N THR A 114 6.04 1.72 3.87
CA THR A 114 7.34 1.44 3.23
C THR A 114 8.23 0.57 4.12
N SER A 115 8.01 0.60 5.44
CA SER A 115 8.58 -0.35 6.41
C SER A 115 8.23 -1.81 6.10
N MET A 116 7.10 -2.07 5.43
CA MET A 116 6.68 -3.42 5.00
C MET A 116 7.20 -3.74 3.59
N SER A 117 7.40 -2.74 2.73
CA SER A 117 8.11 -2.91 1.46
C SER A 117 9.59 -3.26 1.64
N CYS A 118 10.26 -2.66 2.62
CA CYS A 118 11.69 -2.87 2.89
C CYS A 118 12.08 -4.35 3.08
N PRO A 119 11.45 -5.14 3.98
CA PRO A 119 11.82 -6.54 4.20
C PRO A 119 11.63 -7.43 2.97
N HIS A 120 10.69 -7.12 2.07
CA HIS A 120 10.57 -7.83 0.80
C HIS A 120 11.82 -7.64 -0.07
N VAL A 121 12.29 -6.41 -0.22
CA VAL A 121 13.52 -6.12 -0.99
C VAL A 121 14.75 -6.73 -0.30
N VAL A 122 14.82 -6.68 1.03
CA VAL A 122 15.91 -7.31 1.81
C VAL A 122 15.93 -8.82 1.61
N GLY A 123 14.77 -9.49 1.62
CA GLY A 123 14.67 -10.92 1.36
C GLY A 123 15.22 -11.31 -0.02
N VAL A 124 14.80 -10.60 -1.07
CA VAL A 124 15.32 -10.84 -2.44
C VAL A 124 16.82 -10.53 -2.52
N THR A 125 17.28 -9.46 -1.86
CA THR A 125 18.70 -9.09 -1.78
C THR A 125 19.53 -10.20 -1.13
N ALA A 126 19.04 -10.80 -0.05
CA ALA A 126 19.71 -11.90 0.64
C ALA A 126 19.81 -13.14 -0.25
N LEU A 127 18.74 -13.48 -0.99
CA LEU A 127 18.75 -14.58 -1.97
C LEU A 127 19.76 -14.32 -3.08
N LEU A 128 19.81 -13.10 -3.62
CA LEU A 128 20.81 -12.73 -4.62
C LEU A 128 22.24 -12.81 -4.08
N LYS A 129 22.47 -12.38 -2.83
CA LYS A 129 23.79 -12.48 -2.20
C LYS A 129 24.19 -13.93 -1.95
N ALA A 130 23.25 -14.80 -1.60
CA ALA A 130 23.51 -16.23 -1.43
C ALA A 130 23.83 -16.91 -2.77
N ALA A 131 23.10 -16.58 -3.85
CA ALA A 131 23.36 -17.11 -5.18
C ALA A 131 24.63 -16.54 -5.84
N HIS A 132 25.00 -15.30 -5.49
CA HIS A 132 26.18 -14.61 -6.01
C HIS A 132 27.04 -14.01 -4.88
N PRO A 133 27.78 -14.84 -4.12
CA PRO A 133 28.51 -14.40 -2.93
C PRO A 133 29.57 -13.32 -3.18
N THR A 134 30.14 -13.26 -4.38
CA THR A 134 31.17 -12.28 -4.78
C THR A 134 30.60 -10.95 -5.27
N TRP A 135 29.28 -10.86 -5.52
CA TRP A 135 28.67 -9.61 -5.98
C TRP A 135 28.80 -8.51 -4.92
N SER A 136 29.17 -7.32 -5.38
CA SER A 136 29.19 -6.11 -4.57
C SER A 136 27.75 -5.62 -4.29
N PRO A 137 27.54 -4.78 -3.26
CA PRO A 137 26.23 -4.16 -3.02
C PRO A 137 25.70 -3.38 -4.24
N ALA A 138 26.60 -2.74 -5.00
CA ALA A 138 26.24 -2.04 -6.23
C ALA A 138 25.78 -3.00 -7.33
N ALA A 139 26.43 -4.16 -7.48
CA ALA A 139 26.02 -5.17 -8.45
C ALA A 139 24.63 -5.76 -8.13
N ILE A 140 24.36 -6.08 -6.86
CA ILE A 140 23.05 -6.58 -6.42
C ILE A 140 21.97 -5.53 -6.66
N ARG A 141 22.24 -4.27 -6.27
CA ARG A 141 21.32 -3.17 -6.51
C ARG A 141 21.05 -2.96 -8.00
N SER A 142 22.09 -3.02 -8.83
CA SER A 142 21.96 -2.92 -10.29
C SER A 142 21.05 -4.03 -10.82
N ALA A 143 21.30 -5.28 -10.45
CA ALA A 143 20.49 -6.42 -10.87
C ALA A 143 19.02 -6.28 -10.46
N LEU A 144 18.75 -5.82 -9.23
CA LEU A 144 17.38 -5.56 -8.76
C LEU A 144 16.69 -4.47 -9.60
N MET A 145 17.37 -3.36 -9.86
CA MET A 145 16.79 -2.22 -10.57
C MET A 145 16.55 -2.52 -12.06
N THR A 146 17.51 -3.18 -12.72
CA THR A 146 17.44 -3.45 -14.17
C THR A 146 16.53 -4.63 -14.53
N SER A 147 16.22 -5.50 -13.56
CA SER A 147 15.25 -6.59 -13.72
C SER A 147 13.85 -6.25 -13.17
N ALA A 148 13.69 -5.09 -12.53
CA ALA A 148 12.39 -4.64 -12.05
C ALA A 148 11.42 -4.46 -13.22
N ARG A 149 10.18 -4.93 -13.06
CA ARG A 149 9.15 -4.72 -14.08
C ARG A 149 8.70 -3.26 -14.01
N PRO A 150 8.76 -2.49 -15.12
CA PRO A 150 8.13 -1.19 -15.20
C PRO A 150 6.62 -1.42 -15.28
N SER A 151 6.02 -1.75 -14.14
CA SER A 151 4.57 -1.84 -14.02
C SER A 151 3.97 -0.52 -14.48
N GLN A 152 2.77 -0.56 -15.05
CA GLN A 152 1.93 0.62 -15.22
C GLN A 152 1.61 1.16 -13.83
N LEU A 153 2.53 1.92 -13.22
CA LEU A 153 2.39 2.52 -11.90
C LEU A 153 1.33 3.61 -12.01
N THR A 154 0.07 3.19 -12.02
CA THR A 154 -1.07 4.08 -11.92
C THR A 154 -1.16 4.57 -10.49
N ARG A 155 -1.38 5.87 -10.34
CA ARG A 155 -1.56 6.50 -9.05
C ARG A 155 -3.03 6.31 -8.59
N PRO A 156 -3.28 6.11 -7.28
CA PRO A 156 -4.62 6.09 -6.70
C PRO A 156 -5.47 7.30 -7.10
N ASP A 157 -4.88 8.49 -7.15
CA ASP A 157 -5.45 9.68 -7.77
C ASP A 157 -4.99 9.83 -9.22
N LYS A 158 -5.94 10.11 -10.12
CA LYS A 158 -5.77 10.11 -11.59
C LYS A 158 -4.77 11.14 -12.16
N ARG A 159 -3.94 11.81 -11.33
CA ARG A 159 -2.92 12.77 -11.79
C ARG A 159 -1.66 12.05 -12.24
N SER A 160 -1.74 11.48 -13.43
CA SER A 160 -0.64 10.86 -14.16
C SER A 160 0.31 11.91 -14.73
N GLN A 161 1.28 12.38 -13.96
CA GLN A 161 2.51 12.99 -14.49
C GLN A 161 3.61 12.69 -13.47
N ILE A 162 4.70 12.02 -13.89
CA ILE A 162 6.07 12.02 -13.31
C ILE A 162 6.86 10.75 -13.71
N TRP A 163 6.24 9.69 -14.23
CA TRP A 163 6.98 8.47 -14.63
C TRP A 163 6.89 8.07 -16.10
N ARG A 164 6.64 9.03 -17.01
CA ARG A 164 6.97 8.80 -18.43
C ARG A 164 8.40 9.28 -18.65
N LEU A 165 9.32 8.33 -18.77
CA LEU A 165 10.49 8.52 -19.63
C LEU A 165 10.01 8.61 -21.08
#